data_AF-A0A3C0ZP53-F1
#
_entry.id   AF-A0A3C0ZP53-F1
#
_cell.length_a   1.000
_cell.length_b   1.000
_cell.length_c   1.000
_cell.angle_alpha   90.00
_cell.angle_beta   90.00
_cell.angle_gamma   90.00
#
_symmetry.space_group_name_H-M   'P 1'
#
loop_
_entity.id
_entity.type
_entity.pdbx_description
1 polymer ?
#
loop_
_entity_poly.entity_id
_entity_poly.type
_entity_poly.pdbx_seq_one_letter_code
_entity_poly.pdbx_strand_id
1 'polypeptide(L)'
;MSLPTGDVKSFKALLMEWKKKHPDRPVLLLRYGKDVEPNNRNGYSDPMSQEAQARFFEKFYAAIKEAKIAGSFIASFADWRGDRPIMTVNIGEPYVYPMGLVSRNREKRASYDHVKSLYNSEKITALPIGRFRSTFPVAHIAYGFLIIFVVAYVYHYNRRFNETFKRSLIRPYNFFADLRDVHSVSVPQTIILSIAASMTMGLMLSGILYHYRTNPFADYILTQLVVWDTLKEWLIAAVWNPFQGIAAFSLLFLLWYPITAGCIKLFSVLVKVRIFWYHAFAVAIWGSLPIVFLSPLGMALFKLLETDFYVIPAFALMLFVFAWSLVRVLKGVSVLYDVSPARAFLGGLGFTVLVLGGILIYFESAYAIIAYFEFILHIARSLT
;
A
#
# COMPACT_ATOMS: atom_id res chain seq x y z
N MET A 1 21.25 -13.14 9.89
CA MET A 1 21.26 -12.35 8.64
C MET A 1 20.30 -13.01 7.67
N SER A 2 19.23 -12.32 7.28
CA SER A 2 18.26 -12.82 6.29
C SER A 2 18.87 -12.70 4.91
N LEU A 3 18.84 -13.77 4.14
CA LEU A 3 19.45 -13.82 2.82
C LEU A 3 18.60 -13.06 1.78
N PRO A 4 19.22 -12.48 0.73
CA PRO A 4 18.47 -12.02 -0.43
C PRO A 4 17.75 -13.23 -1.04
N THR A 5 16.43 -13.29 -0.86
CA THR A 5 15.59 -14.45 -1.22
C THR A 5 15.29 -14.53 -2.72
N GLY A 6 15.69 -13.52 -3.50
CA GLY A 6 15.33 -13.40 -4.92
C GLY A 6 16.38 -13.90 -5.92
N ASP A 7 17.67 -13.63 -5.68
CA ASP A 7 18.75 -13.92 -6.65
C ASP A 7 19.72 -14.98 -6.12
N VAL A 8 19.77 -16.12 -6.81
CA VAL A 8 20.64 -17.25 -6.48
C VAL A 8 22.12 -16.88 -6.56
N LYS A 9 22.49 -15.93 -7.44
CA LYS A 9 23.88 -15.51 -7.62
C LYS A 9 24.38 -14.71 -6.42
N SER A 10 23.63 -13.68 -6.00
CA SER A 10 23.94 -12.92 -4.77
C SER A 10 23.91 -13.82 -3.52
N PHE A 11 22.92 -14.71 -3.42
CA PHE A 11 22.84 -15.70 -2.35
C PHE A 11 24.11 -16.56 -2.26
N LYS A 12 24.57 -17.11 -3.39
CA LYS A 12 25.80 -17.92 -3.47
C LYS A 12 27.04 -17.11 -3.09
N ALA A 13 27.16 -15.89 -3.59
CA ALA A 13 28.29 -15.00 -3.29
C ALA A 13 28.40 -14.74 -1.78
N LEU A 14 27.26 -14.49 -1.12
CA LEU A 14 27.21 -14.28 0.33
C LEU A 14 27.66 -15.53 1.10
N LEU A 15 27.20 -16.73 0.72
CA LEU A 15 27.63 -17.98 1.38
C LEU A 15 29.14 -18.20 1.24
N MET A 16 29.69 -17.92 0.06
CA MET A 16 31.14 -18.05 -0.19
C MET A 16 31.95 -17.02 0.60
N GLU A 17 31.46 -15.79 0.72
CA GLU A 17 32.08 -14.75 1.55
C GLU A 17 32.13 -15.18 3.02
N TRP A 18 31.01 -15.69 3.56
CA TRP A 18 30.95 -16.19 4.93
C TRP A 18 31.91 -17.35 5.16
N LYS A 19 31.99 -18.31 4.23
CA LYS A 19 32.93 -19.43 4.34
C LYS A 19 34.38 -18.96 4.26
N LYS A 20 34.69 -17.97 3.43
CA LYS A 20 36.03 -17.36 3.34
C LYS A 20 36.40 -16.61 4.61
N LYS A 21 35.46 -15.89 5.22
CA LYS A 21 35.67 -15.13 6.47
C LYS A 21 35.83 -16.04 7.69
N HIS A 22 35.26 -17.24 7.64
CA HIS A 22 35.28 -18.21 8.73
C HIS A 22 35.70 -19.61 8.24
N PRO A 23 36.97 -19.78 7.80
CA PRO A 23 37.43 -21.03 7.19
C PRO A 23 37.30 -22.23 8.14
N ASP A 24 37.67 -22.03 9.41
CA ASP A 24 37.76 -23.09 10.43
C ASP A 24 36.45 -23.32 11.20
N ARG A 25 35.39 -22.59 10.86
CA ARG A 25 34.08 -22.74 11.54
C ARG A 25 33.06 -23.41 10.61
N PRO A 26 32.20 -24.30 11.13
CA PRO A 26 31.08 -24.80 10.35
C PRO A 26 30.09 -23.66 10.10
N VAL A 27 29.81 -23.40 8.83
CA VAL A 27 28.79 -22.43 8.42
C VAL A 27 27.50 -23.20 8.17
N LEU A 28 26.44 -22.86 8.89
CA LEU A 28 25.12 -23.48 8.77
C LEU A 28 24.10 -22.46 8.32
N LEU A 29 23.34 -22.80 7.29
CA LEU A 29 22.20 -22.00 6.86
C LEU A 29 20.94 -22.39 7.64
N LEU A 30 20.52 -21.55 8.57
CA LEU A 30 19.39 -21.86 9.45
C LEU A 30 18.01 -21.75 8.78
N ARG A 31 17.87 -20.97 7.70
CA ARG A 31 16.55 -20.70 7.11
C ARG A 31 16.66 -20.35 5.63
N TYR A 32 15.98 -21.13 4.79
CA TYR A 32 15.63 -20.73 3.42
C TYR A 32 14.30 -21.37 3.03
N GLY A 33 13.45 -20.61 2.36
CA GLY A 33 12.07 -20.97 2.14
C GLY A 33 11.39 -20.02 1.18
N LYS A 34 10.22 -20.44 0.70
CA LYS A 34 9.41 -19.67 -0.24
C LYS A 34 7.94 -19.93 0.03
N ASP A 35 7.18 -18.83 0.09
CA ASP A 35 5.72 -18.83 0.19
C ASP A 35 5.11 -19.53 -1.03
N VAL A 36 4.01 -20.25 -0.82
CA VAL A 36 3.32 -21.02 -1.86
C VAL A 36 1.82 -20.97 -1.66
N GLU A 37 1.07 -20.84 -2.75
CA GLU A 37 -0.37 -21.04 -2.74
C GLU A 37 -0.67 -22.55 -2.76
N PRO A 38 -1.32 -23.11 -1.72
CA PRO A 38 -1.45 -24.56 -1.56
C PRO A 38 -2.09 -25.28 -2.76
N ASN A 39 -2.99 -24.62 -3.49
CA ASN A 39 -3.71 -25.23 -4.61
C ASN A 39 -3.16 -24.81 -5.98
N ASN A 40 -2.09 -24.00 -6.04
CA ASN A 40 -1.57 -23.47 -7.28
C ASN A 40 -0.58 -24.45 -7.94
N ARG A 41 -0.97 -24.94 -9.12
CA ARG A 41 -0.24 -25.93 -9.95
C ARG A 41 0.16 -25.37 -11.32
N ASN A 42 0.24 -24.05 -11.47
CA ASN A 42 0.48 -23.38 -12.75
C ASN A 42 1.93 -23.49 -13.26
N GLY A 43 2.71 -24.46 -12.77
CA GLY A 43 4.09 -24.68 -13.17
C GLY A 43 5.06 -23.64 -12.60
N TYR A 44 6.36 -23.87 -12.77
CA TYR A 44 7.39 -23.09 -12.08
C TYR A 44 7.50 -21.62 -12.55
N SER A 45 6.84 -21.25 -13.65
CA SER A 45 6.76 -19.87 -14.12
C SER A 45 5.85 -18.99 -13.25
N ASP A 46 4.88 -19.59 -12.57
CA ASP A 46 4.05 -18.90 -11.58
C ASP A 46 4.80 -18.82 -10.25
N PRO A 47 5.16 -17.62 -9.75
CA PRO A 47 5.96 -17.49 -8.54
C PRO A 47 5.35 -18.14 -7.31
N MET A 48 4.02 -18.26 -7.22
CA MET A 48 3.33 -18.81 -6.05
C MET A 48 2.94 -20.28 -6.19
N SER A 49 3.28 -20.95 -7.30
CA SER A 49 2.96 -22.36 -7.50
C SER A 49 3.85 -23.30 -6.68
N GLN A 50 3.35 -24.52 -6.46
CA GLN A 50 4.13 -25.58 -5.82
C GLN A 50 5.38 -25.96 -6.63
N GLU A 51 5.30 -25.92 -7.96
CA GLU A 51 6.43 -26.22 -8.84
C GLU A 51 7.49 -25.11 -8.77
N ALA A 52 7.09 -23.85 -8.57
CA ALA A 52 8.04 -22.77 -8.35
C ALA A 52 8.71 -22.85 -6.97
N GLN A 53 8.01 -23.38 -5.96
CA GLN A 53 8.59 -23.71 -4.67
C GLN A 53 9.63 -24.84 -4.79
N ALA A 54 9.32 -25.91 -5.54
CA ALA A 54 10.25 -27.00 -5.81
C ALA A 54 11.52 -26.51 -6.54
N ARG A 55 11.36 -25.73 -7.61
CA ARG A 55 12.47 -25.14 -8.37
C ARG A 55 13.32 -24.19 -7.53
N PHE A 56 12.71 -23.48 -6.59
CA PHE A 56 13.44 -22.65 -5.63
C PHE A 56 14.36 -23.53 -4.78
N PHE A 57 13.86 -24.61 -4.18
CA PHE A 57 14.68 -25.49 -3.37
C PHE A 57 15.79 -26.17 -4.18
N GLU A 58 15.53 -26.59 -5.41
CA GLU A 58 16.53 -27.15 -6.33
C GLU A 58 17.71 -26.18 -6.53
N LYS A 59 17.42 -24.93 -6.94
CA LYS A 59 18.43 -23.91 -7.22
C LYS A 59 19.23 -23.51 -5.98
N PHE A 60 18.54 -23.28 -4.85
CA PHE A 60 19.19 -22.84 -3.63
C PHE A 60 20.02 -23.96 -3.00
N TYR A 61 19.55 -25.21 -3.06
CA TYR A 61 20.34 -26.34 -2.58
C TYR A 61 21.59 -26.60 -3.42
N ALA A 62 21.50 -26.45 -4.75
CA ALA A 62 22.68 -26.49 -5.61
C ALA A 62 23.71 -25.42 -5.22
N ALA A 63 23.27 -24.18 -5.00
CA ALA A 63 24.13 -23.09 -4.54
C ALA A 63 24.78 -23.36 -3.17
N ILE A 64 24.04 -23.97 -2.24
CA ILE A 64 24.54 -24.38 -0.92
C ILE A 64 25.63 -25.45 -1.04
N LYS A 65 25.42 -26.47 -1.87
CA LYS A 65 26.41 -27.53 -2.15
C LYS A 65 27.68 -26.93 -2.77
N GLU A 66 27.53 -26.04 -3.75
CA GLU A 66 28.65 -25.38 -4.41
C GLU A 66 29.46 -24.47 -3.47
N ALA A 67 28.80 -23.82 -2.50
CA ALA A 67 29.45 -22.99 -1.50
C ALA A 67 30.21 -23.80 -0.43
N LYS A 68 30.06 -25.13 -0.40
CA LYS A 68 30.74 -26.05 0.55
C LYS A 68 30.55 -25.65 2.01
N ILE A 69 29.35 -25.17 2.36
CA ILE A 69 28.97 -24.93 3.75
C ILE A 69 28.59 -26.25 4.44
N ALA A 70 28.52 -26.26 5.78
CA ALA A 70 28.33 -27.49 6.56
C ALA A 70 26.92 -28.08 6.45
N GLY A 71 25.92 -27.27 6.09
CA GLY A 71 24.54 -27.73 5.96
C GLY A 71 23.52 -26.60 5.89
N SER A 72 22.26 -26.96 5.70
CA SER A 72 21.14 -26.02 5.59
C SER A 72 19.83 -26.61 6.13
N PHE A 73 18.94 -25.74 6.59
CA PHE A 73 17.60 -26.08 7.06
C PHE A 73 16.54 -25.38 6.22
N ILE A 74 15.63 -26.18 5.66
CA ILE A 74 14.46 -25.68 4.95
C ILE A 74 13.46 -25.10 5.95
N ALA A 75 13.00 -23.90 5.66
CA ALA A 75 11.96 -23.22 6.41
C ALA A 75 10.68 -23.15 5.59
N SER A 76 9.64 -23.92 5.89
CA SER A 76 9.52 -24.90 6.98
C SER A 76 9.22 -26.31 6.48
N PHE A 77 9.26 -27.26 7.40
CA PHE A 77 8.72 -28.58 7.15
C PHE A 77 7.21 -28.54 6.86
N ALA A 78 6.43 -27.87 7.72
CA ALA A 78 4.97 -27.71 7.56
C ALA A 78 4.52 -26.27 7.74
N ASP A 79 3.40 -25.93 7.12
CA ASP A 79 2.73 -24.66 7.37
C ASP A 79 2.44 -24.49 8.86
N TRP A 80 2.55 -23.26 9.33
CA TRP A 80 2.31 -22.92 10.73
C TRP A 80 1.35 -21.74 10.84
N ARG A 81 0.73 -21.62 12.00
CA ARG A 81 -0.09 -20.47 12.33
C ARG A 81 0.79 -19.43 13.02
N GLY A 82 0.72 -18.18 12.59
CA GLY A 82 1.31 -17.05 13.31
C GLY A 82 0.27 -16.25 14.07
N ASP A 83 0.74 -15.32 14.89
CA ASP A 83 -0.11 -14.51 15.77
C ASP A 83 -0.81 -13.37 15.03
N ARG A 84 -0.31 -13.01 13.85
CA ARG A 84 -0.79 -11.87 13.04
C ARG A 84 -1.16 -12.35 11.64
N PRO A 85 -2.25 -11.83 11.04
CA PRO A 85 -2.68 -12.25 9.71
C PRO A 85 -1.68 -11.75 8.66
N ILE A 86 -1.36 -12.56 7.65
CA ILE A 86 -0.38 -12.27 6.59
C ILE A 86 -1.06 -11.75 5.33
N MET A 87 -0.38 -10.81 4.66
CA MET A 87 -0.83 -10.27 3.37
C MET A 87 -0.24 -11.02 2.19
N THR A 88 0.94 -11.65 2.34
CA THR A 88 1.80 -12.08 1.22
C THR A 88 1.20 -13.16 0.31
N VAL A 89 0.25 -13.93 0.80
CA VAL A 89 -0.38 -15.04 0.07
C VAL A 89 -1.90 -14.96 0.18
N ASN A 90 -2.60 -15.16 -0.93
CA ASN A 90 -4.06 -15.19 -0.95
C ASN A 90 -4.60 -16.56 -0.55
N ILE A 91 -4.67 -16.80 0.75
CA ILE A 91 -5.31 -17.99 1.31
C ILE A 91 -6.53 -17.60 2.12
N GLY A 92 -7.53 -18.49 2.16
CA GLY A 92 -8.76 -18.25 2.95
C GLY A 92 -8.53 -18.14 4.45
N GLU A 93 -7.34 -18.54 4.95
CA GLU A 93 -6.96 -18.44 6.35
C GLU A 93 -5.74 -17.52 6.52
N PRO A 94 -5.93 -16.21 6.79
CA PRO A 94 -4.83 -15.25 6.77
C PRO A 94 -3.82 -15.45 7.91
N TYR A 95 -4.07 -16.30 8.91
CA TYR A 95 -3.10 -16.56 9.98
C TYR A 95 -2.11 -17.68 9.67
N VAL A 96 -2.34 -18.41 8.57
CA VAL A 96 -1.48 -19.53 8.19
C VAL A 96 -0.35 -19.01 7.31
N TYR A 97 0.88 -19.45 7.58
CA TYR A 97 2.06 -19.15 6.79
C TYR A 97 2.31 -20.35 5.87
N PRO A 98 1.95 -20.26 4.57
CA PRO A 98 1.97 -21.40 3.68
C PRO A 98 3.34 -21.51 3.00
N MET A 99 4.37 -21.88 3.76
CA MET A 99 5.74 -22.08 3.22
C MET A 99 6.30 -23.47 3.51
N GLY A 100 5.48 -24.35 4.11
CA GLY A 100 5.85 -25.72 4.38
C GLY A 100 6.09 -26.54 3.12
N LEU A 101 6.88 -27.62 3.25
CA LEU A 101 6.86 -28.73 2.28
C LEU A 101 5.56 -29.52 2.38
N VAL A 102 4.91 -29.51 3.54
CA VAL A 102 3.60 -30.10 3.77
C VAL A 102 2.61 -29.07 4.32
N SER A 103 1.32 -29.30 4.15
CA SER A 103 0.28 -28.48 4.76
C SER A 103 0.30 -28.61 6.29
N ARG A 104 -0.48 -27.78 6.99
CA ARG A 104 -0.69 -27.91 8.44
C ARG A 104 -1.17 -29.32 8.84
N ASN A 105 -1.97 -29.96 7.96
CA ASN A 105 -2.49 -31.31 8.14
C ASN A 105 -1.54 -32.41 7.63
N ARG A 106 -0.29 -32.05 7.30
CA ARG A 106 0.75 -32.95 6.77
C ARG A 106 0.47 -33.51 5.38
N GLU A 107 -0.38 -32.86 4.60
CA GLU A 107 -0.58 -33.22 3.20
C GLU A 107 0.64 -32.78 2.39
N LYS A 108 1.17 -33.67 1.56
CA LYS A 108 2.39 -33.43 0.82
C LYS A 108 2.15 -32.49 -0.35
N ARG A 109 3.04 -31.50 -0.53
CA ARG A 109 3.13 -30.69 -1.75
C ARG A 109 4.07 -31.36 -2.76
N ALA A 110 4.02 -30.96 -4.03
CA ALA A 110 5.02 -31.44 -5.02
C ALA A 110 6.45 -31.10 -4.62
N SER A 111 6.65 -29.99 -3.90
CA SER A 111 7.96 -29.62 -3.36
C SER A 111 8.49 -30.65 -2.37
N TYR A 112 7.64 -31.37 -1.63
CA TYR A 112 8.07 -32.40 -0.68
C TYR A 112 8.79 -33.55 -1.37
N ASP A 113 8.16 -34.18 -2.36
CA ASP A 113 8.74 -35.32 -3.07
C ASP A 113 9.99 -34.89 -3.86
N HIS A 114 9.98 -33.69 -4.42
CA HIS A 114 11.13 -33.12 -5.12
C HIS A 114 12.33 -32.91 -4.18
N VAL A 115 12.12 -32.33 -3.00
CA VAL A 115 13.18 -32.13 -2.00
C VAL A 115 13.68 -33.46 -1.45
N LYS A 116 12.79 -34.45 -1.23
CA LYS A 116 13.18 -35.79 -0.79
C LYS A 116 14.14 -36.43 -1.80
N SER A 117 13.79 -36.41 -3.08
CA SER A 117 14.67 -36.96 -4.13
C SER A 117 16.00 -36.20 -4.24
N LEU A 118 15.97 -34.88 -4.00
CA LEU A 118 17.17 -34.03 -3.99
C LEU A 118 18.15 -34.37 -2.85
N TYR A 119 17.63 -34.72 -1.67
CA TYR A 119 18.44 -35.12 -0.51
C TYR A 119 18.96 -36.56 -0.62
N ASN A 120 18.15 -37.46 -1.18
CA ASN A 120 18.51 -38.86 -1.37
C ASN A 120 19.35 -39.13 -2.64
N SER A 121 19.64 -38.10 -3.45
CA SER A 121 20.29 -38.26 -4.76
C SER A 121 19.54 -39.20 -5.73
N GLU A 122 18.20 -39.18 -5.66
CA GLU A 122 17.31 -39.93 -6.55
C GLU A 122 17.06 -39.17 -7.87
N LYS A 123 16.45 -39.85 -8.85
CA LYS A 123 16.05 -39.21 -10.11
C LYS A 123 14.98 -38.15 -9.88
N ILE A 124 15.27 -36.91 -10.24
CA ILE A 124 14.38 -35.76 -10.06
C ILE A 124 13.30 -35.74 -11.15
N THR A 125 12.04 -35.56 -10.75
CA THR A 125 10.91 -35.35 -11.68
C THR A 125 11.01 -33.98 -12.35
N ALA A 126 10.85 -33.95 -13.67
CA ALA A 126 10.85 -32.70 -14.43
C ALA A 126 9.67 -31.81 -14.01
N LEU A 127 9.96 -30.57 -13.62
CA LEU A 127 8.94 -29.60 -13.23
C LEU A 127 8.33 -28.95 -14.48
N PRO A 128 7.00 -28.89 -14.61
CA PRO A 128 6.38 -28.21 -15.73
C PRO A 128 6.62 -26.70 -15.64
N ILE A 129 6.90 -26.07 -16.79
CA ILE A 129 7.11 -24.62 -16.89
C ILE A 129 5.82 -23.88 -16.55
N GLY A 130 4.70 -24.39 -17.08
CA GLY A 130 3.41 -23.74 -17.01
C GLY A 130 3.35 -22.40 -17.76
N ARG A 131 2.27 -21.64 -17.55
CA ARG A 131 2.01 -20.38 -18.25
C ARG A 131 1.46 -19.33 -17.29
N PHE A 132 2.36 -18.65 -16.58
CA PHE A 132 1.97 -17.51 -15.74
C PHE A 132 1.92 -16.21 -16.55
N ARG A 133 0.85 -15.43 -16.33
CA ARG A 133 0.76 -14.02 -16.74
C ARG A 133 0.21 -13.24 -15.56
N SER A 134 0.91 -12.19 -15.14
CA SER A 134 0.38 -11.28 -14.12
C SER A 134 -0.93 -10.68 -14.64
N THR A 135 -2.00 -10.85 -13.88
CA THR A 135 -3.31 -10.30 -14.25
C THR A 135 -3.27 -8.80 -14.00
N PHE A 136 -3.38 -8.00 -15.07
CA PHE A 136 -3.53 -6.57 -14.94
C PHE A 136 -4.86 -6.27 -14.23
N PRO A 137 -4.90 -5.46 -13.16
CA PRO A 137 -6.11 -5.25 -12.40
C PRO A 137 -7.05 -4.29 -13.15
N VAL A 138 -7.98 -4.87 -13.91
CA VAL A 138 -8.99 -4.15 -14.72
C VAL A 138 -9.80 -3.15 -13.87
N ALA A 139 -9.98 -3.44 -12.58
CA ALA A 139 -10.67 -2.57 -11.63
C ALA A 139 -10.09 -1.15 -11.61
N HIS A 140 -8.75 -0.99 -11.57
CA HIS A 140 -8.13 0.33 -11.48
C HIS A 140 -8.42 1.18 -12.72
N ILE A 141 -8.39 0.57 -13.90
CA ILE A 141 -8.77 1.22 -15.16
C ILE A 141 -10.25 1.59 -15.15
N ALA A 142 -11.13 0.66 -14.77
CA ALA A 142 -12.57 0.87 -14.77
C ALA A 142 -12.98 2.03 -13.86
N TYR A 143 -12.48 2.06 -12.61
CA TYR A 143 -12.74 3.15 -11.66
C TYR A 143 -12.14 4.47 -12.12
N GLY A 144 -10.92 4.48 -12.67
CA GLY A 144 -10.31 5.71 -13.18
C GLY A 144 -11.09 6.32 -14.35
N PHE A 145 -11.51 5.50 -15.33
CA PHE A 145 -12.37 5.97 -16.40
C PHE A 145 -13.74 6.44 -15.90
N LEU A 146 -14.34 5.74 -14.94
CA LEU A 146 -15.60 6.16 -14.32
C LEU A 146 -15.49 7.56 -13.71
N ILE A 147 -14.42 7.83 -12.96
CA ILE A 147 -14.16 9.16 -12.38
C ILE A 147 -14.02 10.22 -13.47
N ILE A 148 -13.17 9.98 -14.47
CA ILE A 148 -12.93 10.92 -15.57
C ILE A 148 -14.22 11.20 -16.34
N PHE A 149 -14.99 10.16 -16.66
CA PHE A 149 -16.25 10.27 -17.40
C PHE A 149 -17.29 11.08 -16.62
N VAL A 150 -17.51 10.76 -15.34
CA VAL A 150 -18.48 11.48 -14.50
C VAL A 150 -18.08 12.95 -14.35
N VAL A 151 -16.81 13.24 -14.07
CA VAL A 151 -16.33 14.62 -13.92
C VAL A 151 -16.41 15.38 -15.23
N ALA A 152 -16.00 14.78 -16.35
CA ALA A 152 -16.07 15.39 -17.67
C ALA A 152 -17.51 15.64 -18.12
N TYR A 153 -18.42 14.69 -17.87
CA TYR A 153 -19.84 14.82 -18.16
C TYR A 153 -20.45 15.99 -17.39
N VAL A 154 -20.25 16.07 -16.07
CA VAL A 154 -20.78 17.17 -15.25
C VAL A 154 -20.13 18.50 -15.62
N TYR A 155 -18.84 18.50 -15.96
CA TYR A 155 -18.12 19.68 -16.44
C TYR A 155 -18.63 20.22 -17.77
N HIS A 156 -19.03 19.35 -18.69
CA HIS A 156 -19.56 19.76 -20.00
C HIS A 156 -21.05 20.15 -19.91
N TYR A 157 -21.85 19.32 -19.24
CA TYR A 157 -23.31 19.48 -19.20
C TYR A 157 -23.76 20.62 -18.28
N ASN A 158 -23.12 20.79 -17.11
CA ASN A 158 -23.54 21.78 -16.12
C ASN A 158 -22.65 23.03 -16.15
N ARG A 159 -23.15 24.10 -16.79
CA ARG A 159 -22.45 25.40 -16.87
C ARG A 159 -22.01 25.94 -15.51
N ARG A 160 -22.86 25.83 -14.47
CA ARG A 160 -22.52 26.29 -13.11
C ARG A 160 -21.37 25.49 -12.52
N PHE A 161 -21.35 24.16 -12.73
CA PHE A 161 -20.22 23.34 -12.29
C PHE A 161 -18.93 23.74 -13.02
N ASN A 162 -19.00 23.92 -14.34
CA ASN A 162 -17.86 24.36 -15.16
C ASN A 162 -17.24 25.67 -14.65
N GLU A 163 -18.07 26.69 -14.43
CA GLU A 163 -17.66 27.99 -13.92
C GLU A 163 -17.05 27.86 -12.52
N THR A 164 -17.71 27.11 -11.62
CA THR A 164 -17.24 26.85 -10.26
C THR A 164 -15.90 26.11 -10.25
N PHE A 165 -15.75 25.09 -11.11
CA PHE A 165 -14.54 24.30 -11.28
C PHE A 165 -13.35 25.15 -11.73
N LYS A 166 -13.54 25.97 -12.77
CA LYS A 166 -12.52 26.91 -13.26
C LYS A 166 -12.15 27.95 -12.22
N ARG A 167 -13.15 28.54 -11.54
CA ARG A 167 -12.93 29.56 -10.50
C ARG A 167 -12.17 28.99 -9.32
N SER A 168 -12.52 27.79 -8.87
CA SER A 168 -11.82 27.09 -7.79
C SER A 168 -10.34 26.88 -8.14
N LEU A 169 -10.04 26.42 -9.35
CA LEU A 169 -8.65 26.16 -9.78
C LEU A 169 -7.82 27.41 -10.06
N ILE A 170 -8.35 28.34 -10.88
CA ILE A 170 -7.57 29.47 -11.40
C ILE A 170 -7.60 30.66 -10.42
N ARG A 171 -8.73 30.90 -9.76
CA ARG A 171 -8.94 32.06 -8.87
C ARG A 171 -9.44 31.62 -7.48
N PRO A 172 -8.65 30.81 -6.75
CA PRO A 172 -9.09 30.20 -5.50
C PRO A 172 -9.52 31.22 -4.44
N TYR A 173 -8.86 32.39 -4.34
CA TYR A 173 -9.23 33.42 -3.38
C TYR A 173 -10.66 33.93 -3.61
N ASN A 174 -10.95 34.39 -4.84
CA ASN A 174 -12.28 34.90 -5.19
C ASN A 174 -13.35 33.82 -5.03
N PHE A 175 -13.02 32.56 -5.34
CA PHE A 175 -13.93 31.45 -5.14
C PHE A 175 -14.29 31.23 -3.65
N PHE A 176 -13.29 31.26 -2.76
CA PHE A 176 -13.54 31.08 -1.32
C PHE A 176 -14.20 32.32 -0.68
N ALA A 177 -13.97 33.52 -1.21
CA ALA A 177 -14.65 34.74 -0.78
C ALA A 177 -16.15 34.66 -1.10
N ASP A 178 -16.53 34.25 -2.32
CA ASP A 178 -17.92 34.01 -2.68
C ASP A 178 -18.60 32.96 -1.77
N LEU A 179 -17.88 31.90 -1.41
CA LEU A 179 -18.37 30.88 -0.48
C LEU A 179 -18.64 31.43 0.92
N ARG A 180 -17.86 32.42 1.38
CA ARG A 180 -18.08 33.13 2.64
C ARG A 180 -19.30 34.04 2.53
N ASP A 181 -19.42 34.77 1.43
CA ASP A 181 -20.44 35.81 1.20
C ASP A 181 -21.75 35.20 0.64
N VAL A 182 -22.08 33.97 1.06
CA VAL A 182 -23.36 33.25 0.85
C VAL A 182 -23.69 32.92 -0.62
N HIS A 183 -22.75 33.08 -1.56
CA HIS A 183 -22.88 32.51 -2.90
C HIS A 183 -22.55 31.02 -2.85
N SER A 184 -23.47 30.24 -2.29
CA SER A 184 -23.27 28.82 -2.06
C SER A 184 -23.13 28.09 -3.39
N VAL A 185 -22.12 27.23 -3.47
CA VAL A 185 -22.00 26.23 -4.53
C VAL A 185 -23.21 25.28 -4.45
N SER A 186 -23.51 24.56 -5.52
CA SER A 186 -24.57 23.55 -5.47
C SER A 186 -24.16 22.38 -4.57
N VAL A 187 -25.05 21.97 -3.66
CA VAL A 187 -24.86 20.80 -2.79
C VAL A 187 -24.64 19.52 -3.62
N PRO A 188 -25.50 19.16 -4.61
CA PRO A 188 -25.27 18.01 -5.48
C PRO A 188 -23.90 18.00 -6.15
N GLN A 189 -23.45 19.15 -6.66
CA GLN A 189 -22.14 19.28 -7.31
C GLN A 189 -20.99 19.02 -6.34
N THR A 190 -21.12 19.50 -5.10
CA THR A 190 -20.14 19.30 -4.04
C THR A 190 -20.07 17.82 -3.62
N ILE A 191 -21.23 17.13 -3.57
CA ILE A 191 -21.29 15.68 -3.28
C ILE A 191 -20.62 14.89 -4.41
N ILE A 192 -20.96 15.16 -5.68
CA ILE A 192 -20.34 14.47 -6.83
C ILE A 192 -18.81 14.65 -6.80
N LEU A 193 -18.33 15.86 -6.52
CA LEU A 193 -16.90 16.12 -6.45
C LEU A 193 -16.24 15.39 -5.27
N SER A 194 -16.91 15.32 -4.10
CA SER A 194 -16.40 14.57 -2.95
C SER A 194 -16.25 13.08 -3.24
N ILE A 195 -17.22 12.49 -3.96
CA ILE A 195 -17.18 11.09 -4.40
C ILE A 195 -16.05 10.88 -5.40
N ALA A 196 -15.90 11.78 -6.39
CA ALA A 196 -14.82 11.68 -7.37
C ALA A 196 -13.43 11.77 -6.73
N ALA A 197 -13.24 12.71 -5.78
CA ALA A 197 -11.97 12.88 -5.08
C ALA A 197 -11.68 11.71 -4.12
N SER A 198 -12.68 11.22 -3.39
CA SER A 198 -12.52 10.05 -2.51
C SER A 198 -12.25 8.78 -3.30
N MET A 199 -12.92 8.58 -4.43
CA MET A 199 -12.64 7.49 -5.35
C MET A 199 -11.23 7.56 -5.94
N THR A 200 -10.73 8.76 -6.23
CA THR A 200 -9.36 8.92 -6.71
C THR A 200 -8.35 8.53 -5.62
N MET A 201 -8.56 8.95 -4.37
CA MET A 201 -7.70 8.53 -3.26
C MET A 201 -7.78 7.02 -2.99
N GLY A 202 -8.99 6.43 -3.05
CA GLY A 202 -9.20 5.00 -2.90
C GLY A 202 -8.53 4.19 -4.02
N LEU A 203 -8.60 4.68 -5.25
CA LEU A 203 -7.91 4.12 -6.42
C LEU A 203 -6.39 4.10 -6.22
N MET A 204 -5.81 5.20 -5.74
CA MET A 204 -4.37 5.31 -5.48
C MET A 204 -3.92 4.37 -4.37
N LEU A 205 -4.61 4.38 -3.23
CA LEU A 205 -4.26 3.52 -2.09
C LEU A 205 -4.39 2.04 -2.46
N SER A 206 -5.47 1.66 -3.14
CA SER A 206 -5.66 0.30 -3.67
C SER A 206 -4.54 -0.07 -4.65
N GLY A 207 -4.15 0.83 -5.56
CA GLY A 207 -3.06 0.60 -6.51
C GLY A 207 -1.71 0.31 -5.83
N ILE A 208 -1.36 1.10 -4.82
CA ILE A 208 -0.11 0.92 -4.04
C ILE A 208 -0.14 -0.42 -3.30
N LEU A 209 -1.21 -0.68 -2.54
CA LEU A 209 -1.31 -1.90 -1.73
C LEU A 209 -1.39 -3.16 -2.60
N TYR A 210 -2.15 -3.11 -3.71
CA TYR A 210 -2.24 -4.23 -4.65
C TYR A 210 -0.88 -4.56 -5.27
N HIS A 211 -0.07 -3.55 -5.61
CA HIS A 211 1.28 -3.76 -6.14
C HIS A 211 2.18 -4.46 -5.11
N TYR A 212 2.18 -3.99 -3.86
CA TYR A 212 3.05 -4.54 -2.81
C TYR A 212 2.44 -5.73 -2.03
N ARG A 213 1.30 -6.29 -2.47
CA ARG A 213 0.56 -7.32 -1.72
C ARG A 213 1.37 -8.59 -1.42
N THR A 214 2.28 -8.98 -2.31
CA THR A 214 3.14 -10.16 -2.14
C THR A 214 4.49 -9.84 -1.51
N ASN A 215 4.76 -8.58 -1.17
CA ASN A 215 6.04 -8.15 -0.62
C ASN A 215 6.05 -8.35 0.92
N PRO A 216 6.95 -9.19 1.46
CA PRO A 216 7.04 -9.40 2.91
C PRO A 216 7.34 -8.14 3.71
N PHE A 217 8.16 -7.24 3.16
CA PHE A 217 8.50 -5.97 3.80
C PHE A 217 7.29 -5.06 3.95
N ALA A 218 6.44 -5.01 2.91
CA ALA A 218 5.19 -4.26 2.96
C ALA A 218 4.21 -4.84 3.98
N ASP A 219 4.12 -6.17 4.08
CA ASP A 219 3.30 -6.84 5.10
C ASP A 219 3.81 -6.56 6.53
N TYR A 220 5.14 -6.53 6.75
CA TYR A 220 5.71 -6.15 8.04
C TYR A 220 5.32 -4.72 8.42
N ILE A 221 5.48 -3.75 7.52
CA ILE A 221 5.05 -2.36 7.76
C ILE A 221 3.55 -2.30 8.06
N LEU A 222 2.73 -2.99 7.26
CA LEU A 222 1.28 -3.03 7.46
C LEU A 222 0.90 -3.62 8.82
N THR A 223 1.59 -4.67 9.26
CA THR A 223 1.36 -5.31 10.58
C THR A 223 1.61 -4.35 11.73
N GLN A 224 2.63 -3.50 11.62
CA GLN A 224 2.99 -2.54 12.66
C GLN A 224 2.05 -1.33 12.66
N LEU A 225 1.65 -0.84 11.48
CA LEU A 225 0.70 0.26 11.37
C LEU A 225 -0.72 -0.14 11.79
N VAL A 226 -1.12 -1.38 11.50
CA VAL A 226 -2.47 -1.89 11.75
C VAL A 226 -2.43 -2.86 12.91
N VAL A 227 -2.51 -2.31 14.12
CA VAL A 227 -2.47 -3.09 15.36
C VAL A 227 -3.68 -4.02 15.51
N TRP A 228 -4.83 -3.65 14.99
CA TRP A 228 -6.08 -4.40 15.17
C TRP A 228 -6.18 -5.52 14.13
N ASP A 229 -6.20 -6.78 14.57
CA ASP A 229 -6.19 -7.93 13.66
C ASP A 229 -7.40 -7.95 12.73
N THR A 230 -8.59 -7.67 13.26
CA THR A 230 -9.83 -7.58 12.44
C THR A 230 -9.72 -6.50 11.35
N LEU A 231 -9.09 -5.37 11.67
CA LEU A 231 -8.85 -4.31 10.69
C LEU A 231 -7.85 -4.77 9.64
N LYS A 232 -6.79 -5.50 10.06
CA LYS A 232 -5.79 -6.04 9.14
C LYS A 232 -6.38 -7.10 8.21
N GLU A 233 -7.24 -7.99 8.70
CA GLU A 233 -7.95 -8.98 7.87
C GLU A 233 -8.81 -8.31 6.79
N TRP A 234 -9.59 -7.29 7.18
CA TRP A 234 -10.41 -6.52 6.23
C TRP A 234 -9.53 -5.82 5.19
N LEU A 235 -8.39 -5.26 5.61
CA LEU A 235 -7.42 -4.65 4.70
C LEU A 235 -6.83 -5.69 3.74
N ILE A 236 -6.41 -6.86 4.22
CA ILE A 236 -5.88 -7.94 3.37
C ILE A 236 -6.93 -8.35 2.32
N ALA A 237 -8.19 -8.54 2.74
CA ALA A 237 -9.28 -8.86 1.81
C ALA A 237 -9.51 -7.76 0.76
N ALA A 238 -9.46 -6.48 1.17
CA ALA A 238 -9.55 -5.33 0.27
C ALA A 238 -8.36 -5.24 -0.71
N VAL A 239 -7.16 -5.57 -0.24
CA VAL A 239 -5.95 -5.59 -1.07
C VAL A 239 -6.02 -6.69 -2.12
N TRP A 240 -6.44 -7.90 -1.78
CA TRP A 240 -6.53 -8.99 -2.75
C TRP A 240 -7.70 -8.86 -3.75
N ASN A 241 -8.71 -8.04 -3.44
CA ASN A 241 -9.87 -7.81 -4.29
C ASN A 241 -10.00 -6.33 -4.72
N PRO A 242 -9.32 -5.89 -5.80
CA PRO A 242 -9.27 -4.49 -6.21
C PRO A 242 -10.62 -3.76 -6.35
N PHE A 243 -11.66 -4.41 -6.87
CA PHE A 243 -12.99 -3.80 -6.99
C PHE A 243 -13.56 -3.41 -5.62
N GLN A 244 -13.52 -4.35 -4.68
CA GLN A 244 -14.01 -4.13 -3.32
C GLN A 244 -13.08 -3.17 -2.57
N GLY A 245 -11.76 -3.31 -2.73
CA GLY A 245 -10.76 -2.45 -2.10
C GLY A 245 -10.89 -1.00 -2.50
N ILE A 246 -11.04 -0.69 -3.80
CA ILE A 246 -11.25 0.68 -4.26
C ILE A 246 -12.52 1.24 -3.63
N ALA A 247 -13.65 0.54 -3.69
CA ALA A 247 -14.91 1.00 -3.10
C ALA A 247 -14.79 1.26 -1.58
N ALA A 248 -14.18 0.32 -0.87
CA ALA A 248 -13.92 0.38 0.57
C ALA A 248 -13.06 1.59 0.97
N PHE A 249 -11.90 1.78 0.32
CA PHE A 249 -11.04 2.93 0.59
C PHE A 249 -11.71 4.25 0.18
N SER A 250 -12.49 4.25 -0.90
CA SER A 250 -13.26 5.43 -1.33
C SER A 250 -14.26 5.87 -0.27
N LEU A 251 -14.92 4.92 0.41
CA LEU A 251 -15.84 5.21 1.50
C LEU A 251 -15.10 5.80 2.71
N LEU A 252 -13.95 5.23 3.07
CA LEU A 252 -13.10 5.75 4.15
C LEU A 252 -12.67 7.21 3.87
N PHE A 253 -12.21 7.49 2.65
CA PHE A 253 -11.84 8.85 2.24
C PHE A 253 -13.05 9.78 2.08
N LEU A 254 -14.25 9.26 1.79
CA LEU A 254 -15.47 10.05 1.78
C LEU A 254 -15.81 10.54 3.18
N LEU A 255 -15.65 9.67 4.20
CA LEU A 255 -15.84 10.01 5.62
C LEU A 255 -14.77 10.99 6.15
N TRP A 256 -13.63 11.12 5.49
CA TRP A 256 -12.61 12.10 5.84
C TRP A 256 -13.07 13.56 5.61
N TYR A 257 -13.91 13.82 4.60
CA TYR A 257 -14.41 15.18 4.32
C TYR A 257 -15.29 15.78 5.42
N PRO A 258 -16.29 15.09 5.99
CA PRO A 258 -17.02 15.63 7.14
C PRO A 258 -16.14 15.78 8.38
N ILE A 259 -15.12 14.94 8.59
CA ILE A 259 -14.15 15.10 9.69
C ILE A 259 -13.36 16.40 9.51
N THR A 260 -12.79 16.63 8.33
CA THR A 260 -12.06 17.88 8.03
C THR A 260 -12.97 19.11 8.13
N ALA A 261 -14.21 19.02 7.66
CA ALA A 261 -15.22 20.07 7.84
C ALA A 261 -15.52 20.33 9.33
N GLY A 262 -15.59 19.26 10.14
CA GLY A 262 -15.73 19.33 11.59
C GLY A 262 -14.57 20.03 12.27
N CYS A 263 -13.33 19.73 11.87
CA CYS A 263 -12.14 20.46 12.34
C CYS A 263 -12.24 21.95 11.98
N ILE A 264 -12.57 22.29 10.72
CA ILE A 264 -12.76 23.68 10.29
C ILE A 264 -13.91 24.34 11.08
N LYS A 265 -14.97 23.62 11.43
CA LYS A 265 -16.03 24.18 12.25
C LYS A 265 -15.56 24.43 13.70
N LEU A 266 -14.80 23.52 14.28
CA LEU A 266 -14.27 23.63 15.63
C LEU A 266 -13.33 24.83 15.77
N PHE A 267 -12.43 25.02 14.80
CA PHE A 267 -11.53 26.17 14.77
C PHE A 267 -12.26 27.50 14.60
N SER A 268 -13.45 27.52 13.99
CA SER A 268 -14.23 28.75 13.86
C SER A 268 -14.68 29.30 15.21
N VAL A 269 -14.87 28.44 16.22
CA VAL A 269 -15.20 28.84 17.60
C VAL A 269 -14.02 29.59 18.23
N LEU A 270 -12.79 29.11 18.01
CA LEU A 270 -11.57 29.75 18.53
C LEU A 270 -11.34 31.13 17.91
N VAL A 271 -11.65 31.29 16.62
CA VAL A 271 -11.54 32.57 15.90
C VAL A 271 -12.80 33.44 16.06
N LYS A 272 -13.84 32.94 16.75
CA LYS A 272 -15.14 33.60 16.99
C LYS A 272 -15.89 33.99 15.70
N VAL A 273 -15.72 33.20 14.63
CA VAL A 273 -16.42 33.40 13.34
C VAL A 273 -17.58 32.40 13.22
N ARG A 274 -18.76 32.89 12.85
CA ARG A 274 -19.94 32.05 12.59
C ARG A 274 -19.93 31.54 11.16
N ILE A 275 -19.82 30.23 11.00
CA ILE A 275 -19.69 29.56 9.70
C ILE A 275 -20.70 28.43 9.65
N PHE A 276 -21.51 28.32 8.60
CA PHE A 276 -22.39 27.15 8.44
C PHE A 276 -21.58 25.90 8.06
N TRP A 277 -22.05 24.72 8.52
CA TRP A 277 -21.40 23.44 8.24
C TRP A 277 -21.14 23.22 6.76
N TYR A 278 -22.11 23.60 5.93
CA TYR A 278 -22.02 23.52 4.48
C TYR A 278 -20.81 24.26 3.91
N HIS A 279 -20.50 25.48 4.38
CA HIS A 279 -19.35 26.24 3.87
C HIS A 279 -18.02 25.57 4.24
N ALA A 280 -17.89 25.04 5.46
CA ALA A 280 -16.70 24.29 5.88
C ALA A 280 -16.50 23.03 5.03
N PHE A 281 -17.59 22.29 4.77
CA PHE A 281 -17.58 21.11 3.91
C PHE A 281 -17.23 21.43 2.45
N ALA A 282 -17.80 22.51 1.91
CA ALA A 282 -17.47 22.99 0.56
C ALA A 282 -16.01 23.40 0.45
N VAL A 283 -15.44 24.09 1.45
CA VAL A 283 -14.01 24.45 1.47
C VAL A 283 -13.11 23.20 1.45
N ALA A 284 -13.42 22.18 2.26
CA ALA A 284 -12.66 20.94 2.28
C ALA A 284 -12.66 20.24 0.91
N ILE A 285 -13.82 20.12 0.27
CA ILE A 285 -13.95 19.40 -1.01
C ILE A 285 -13.36 20.20 -2.17
N TRP A 286 -13.73 21.47 -2.31
CA TRP A 286 -13.27 22.29 -3.43
C TRP A 286 -11.80 22.67 -3.30
N GLY A 287 -11.25 22.70 -2.08
CA GLY A 287 -9.81 22.75 -1.83
C GLY A 287 -9.09 21.48 -2.27
N SER A 288 -9.75 20.33 -2.16
CA SER A 288 -9.25 19.01 -2.62
C SER A 288 -9.50 18.67 -4.07
N LEU A 289 -10.07 19.58 -4.85
CA LEU A 289 -10.26 19.40 -6.29
C LEU A 289 -9.01 18.91 -7.07
N PRO A 290 -7.76 19.35 -6.77
CA PRO A 290 -6.60 18.89 -7.51
C PRO A 290 -6.39 17.38 -7.47
N ILE A 291 -6.85 16.71 -6.41
CA ILE A 291 -6.69 15.26 -6.22
C ILE A 291 -7.36 14.49 -7.36
N VAL A 292 -8.47 14.99 -7.91
CA VAL A 292 -9.18 14.35 -9.03
C VAL A 292 -8.29 14.17 -10.27
N PHE A 293 -7.31 15.06 -10.48
CA PHE A 293 -6.36 14.96 -11.59
C PHE A 293 -5.35 13.81 -11.42
N LEU A 294 -5.29 13.17 -10.26
CA LEU A 294 -4.50 11.95 -10.06
C LEU A 294 -5.22 10.70 -10.58
N SER A 295 -6.46 10.79 -11.07
CA SER A 295 -7.19 9.63 -11.59
C SER A 295 -6.45 8.87 -12.71
N PRO A 296 -5.82 9.53 -13.72
CA PRO A 296 -5.05 8.80 -14.73
C PRO A 296 -3.80 8.15 -14.15
N LEU A 297 -3.15 8.80 -13.17
CA LEU A 297 -2.02 8.22 -12.45
C LEU A 297 -2.47 6.96 -11.70
N GLY A 298 -3.61 7.01 -11.00
CA GLY A 298 -4.19 5.87 -10.30
C GLY A 298 -4.48 4.67 -11.20
N MET A 299 -4.89 4.89 -12.45
CA MET A 299 -5.10 3.84 -13.45
C MET A 299 -3.80 3.13 -13.84
N ALA A 300 -2.72 3.90 -14.02
CA ALA A 300 -1.42 3.40 -14.45
C ALA A 300 -0.51 2.96 -13.29
N LEU A 301 -0.88 3.27 -12.04
CA LEU A 301 -0.01 3.19 -10.88
C LEU A 301 0.60 1.81 -10.69
N PHE A 302 -0.21 0.76 -10.80
CA PHE A 302 0.26 -0.63 -10.68
C PHE A 302 1.41 -0.92 -11.65
N LYS A 303 1.31 -0.46 -12.90
CA LYS A 303 2.32 -0.69 -13.93
C LYS A 303 3.54 0.22 -13.76
N LEU A 304 3.34 1.46 -13.34
CA LEU A 304 4.44 2.39 -13.05
C LEU A 304 5.31 1.86 -11.90
N LEU A 305 4.71 1.28 -10.87
CA LEU A 305 5.45 0.74 -9.73
C LEU A 305 6.25 -0.52 -10.05
N GLU A 306 5.95 -1.24 -11.15
CA GLU A 306 6.77 -2.38 -11.60
C GLU A 306 8.16 -1.95 -12.11
N THR A 307 8.36 -0.67 -12.41
CA THR A 307 9.62 -0.15 -12.94
C THR A 307 10.24 0.83 -11.95
N ASP A 308 11.38 0.49 -11.38
CA ASP A 308 12.07 1.26 -10.33
C ASP A 308 12.25 2.75 -10.70
N PHE A 309 12.51 3.04 -11.98
CA PHE A 309 12.65 4.40 -12.50
C PHE A 309 11.41 5.29 -12.27
N TYR A 310 10.20 4.73 -12.33
CA TYR A 310 8.95 5.49 -12.19
C TYR A 310 8.42 5.55 -10.76
N VAL A 311 8.95 4.74 -9.83
CA VAL A 311 8.49 4.69 -8.43
C VAL A 311 8.62 6.06 -7.76
N ILE A 312 9.81 6.64 -7.74
CA ILE A 312 10.08 7.93 -7.07
C ILE A 312 9.26 9.07 -7.73
N PRO A 313 9.27 9.25 -9.07
CA PRO A 313 8.45 10.27 -9.72
C PRO A 313 6.95 10.13 -9.44
N ALA A 314 6.41 8.90 -9.41
CA ALA A 314 5.00 8.68 -9.11
C ALA A 314 4.66 9.15 -7.69
N PHE A 315 5.44 8.73 -6.68
CA PHE A 315 5.24 9.18 -5.29
C PHE A 315 5.44 10.69 -5.12
N ALA A 316 6.41 11.30 -5.81
CA ALA A 316 6.64 12.74 -5.78
C ALA A 316 5.45 13.53 -6.36
N LEU A 317 4.87 13.08 -7.47
CA LEU A 317 3.68 13.70 -8.08
C LEU A 317 2.47 13.60 -7.15
N MET A 318 2.25 12.44 -6.53
CA MET A 318 1.18 12.25 -5.55
C MET A 318 1.34 13.20 -4.37
N LEU A 319 2.54 13.25 -3.77
CA LEU A 319 2.86 14.12 -2.65
C LEU A 319 2.67 15.59 -3.01
N PHE A 320 3.13 16.01 -4.19
CA PHE A 320 2.95 17.37 -4.69
C PHE A 320 1.47 17.76 -4.77
N VAL A 321 0.62 16.91 -5.35
CA VAL A 321 -0.81 17.21 -5.49
C VAL A 321 -1.53 17.19 -4.13
N PHE A 322 -1.17 16.28 -3.22
CA PHE A 322 -1.71 16.29 -1.85
C PHE A 322 -1.30 17.55 -1.08
N ALA A 323 -0.03 17.94 -1.15
CA ALA A 323 0.46 19.18 -0.54
C ALA A 323 -0.23 20.41 -1.13
N TRP A 324 -0.41 20.44 -2.46
CA TRP A 324 -1.15 21.49 -3.14
C TRP A 324 -2.61 21.57 -2.67
N SER A 325 -3.29 20.42 -2.54
CA SER A 325 -4.63 20.35 -1.98
C SER A 325 -4.69 20.87 -0.54
N LEU A 326 -3.74 20.50 0.32
CA LEU A 326 -3.69 20.96 1.71
C LEU A 326 -3.54 22.49 1.78
N VAL A 327 -2.60 23.05 1.01
CA VAL A 327 -2.39 24.51 0.92
C VAL A 327 -3.68 25.21 0.45
N ARG A 328 -4.42 24.61 -0.50
CA ARG A 328 -5.68 25.18 -0.98
C ARG A 328 -6.80 25.13 0.07
N VAL A 329 -6.91 24.04 0.84
CA VAL A 329 -7.85 23.96 1.96
C VAL A 329 -7.52 25.02 3.01
N LEU A 330 -6.24 25.16 3.40
CA LEU A 330 -5.80 26.18 4.37
C LEU A 330 -6.06 27.62 3.87
N LYS A 331 -5.84 27.88 2.58
CA LYS A 331 -6.22 29.15 1.95
C LYS A 331 -7.73 29.38 1.97
N GLY A 332 -8.53 28.33 1.76
CA GLY A 332 -9.98 28.44 1.89
C GLY A 332 -10.42 28.78 3.31
N VAL A 333 -9.79 28.16 4.31
CA VAL A 333 -10.01 28.47 5.73
C VAL A 333 -9.63 29.91 6.05
N SER A 334 -8.48 30.40 5.55
CA SER A 334 -8.05 31.78 5.81
C SER A 334 -9.05 32.81 5.31
N VAL A 335 -9.58 32.59 4.09
CA VAL A 335 -10.58 33.48 3.48
C VAL A 335 -11.91 33.39 4.21
N LEU A 336 -12.35 32.17 4.54
CA LEU A 336 -13.62 31.95 5.23
C LEU A 336 -13.67 32.58 6.63
N TYR A 337 -12.53 32.58 7.33
CA TYR A 337 -12.40 33.16 8.67
C TYR A 337 -12.05 34.66 8.65
N ASP A 338 -11.78 35.22 7.47
CA ASP A 338 -11.27 36.60 7.32
C ASP A 338 -9.99 36.86 8.15
N VAL A 339 -9.10 35.87 8.17
CA VAL A 339 -7.80 35.96 8.86
C VAL A 339 -6.64 36.00 7.87
N SER A 340 -5.52 36.60 8.30
CA SER A 340 -4.29 36.56 7.51
C SER A 340 -3.91 35.12 7.13
N PRO A 341 -3.49 34.84 5.88
CA PRO A 341 -3.05 33.51 5.47
C PRO A 341 -2.01 32.91 6.41
N ALA A 342 -1.03 33.68 6.88
CA ALA A 342 0.00 33.19 7.80
C ALA A 342 -0.59 32.53 9.06
N ARG A 343 -1.59 33.17 9.71
CA ARG A 343 -2.25 32.60 10.90
C ARG A 343 -3.01 31.31 10.60
N ALA A 344 -3.73 31.26 9.48
CA ALA A 344 -4.46 30.05 9.08
C ALA A 344 -3.51 28.90 8.76
N PHE A 345 -2.39 29.18 8.09
CA PHE A 345 -1.39 28.18 7.76
C PHE A 345 -0.65 27.68 9.00
N LEU A 346 -0.21 28.57 9.89
CA LEU A 346 0.42 28.19 11.15
C LEU A 346 -0.52 27.38 12.05
N GLY A 347 -1.78 27.81 12.17
CA GLY A 347 -2.79 27.10 12.95
C GLY A 347 -3.11 25.72 12.37
N GLY A 348 -3.33 25.65 11.05
CA GLY A 348 -3.66 24.39 10.37
C GLY A 348 -2.50 23.40 10.32
N LEU A 349 -1.29 23.84 9.96
CA LEU A 349 -0.10 22.99 9.99
C LEU A 349 0.27 22.59 11.41
N GLY A 350 0.18 23.51 12.37
CA GLY A 350 0.39 23.22 13.79
C GLY A 350 -0.59 22.17 14.30
N PHE A 351 -1.87 22.26 13.92
CA PHE A 351 -2.86 21.25 14.23
C PHE A 351 -2.53 19.89 13.58
N THR A 352 -2.16 19.87 12.31
CA THR A 352 -1.75 18.63 11.63
C THR A 352 -0.56 17.99 12.32
N VAL A 353 0.46 18.77 12.68
CA VAL A 353 1.64 18.29 13.42
C VAL A 353 1.26 17.79 14.81
N LEU A 354 0.35 18.47 15.52
CA LEU A 354 -0.14 18.03 16.83
C LEU A 354 -0.89 16.71 16.73
N VAL A 355 -1.78 16.54 15.75
CA VAL A 355 -2.52 15.30 15.54
C VAL A 355 -1.59 14.15 15.16
N LEU A 356 -0.71 14.36 14.17
CA LEU A 356 0.25 13.33 13.74
C LEU A 356 1.24 13.00 14.85
N GLY A 357 1.76 14.01 15.55
CA GLY A 357 2.66 13.85 16.68
C GLY A 357 2.00 13.11 17.85
N GLY A 358 0.74 13.44 18.16
CA GLY A 358 -0.05 12.73 19.20
C GLY A 358 -0.29 11.27 18.84
N ILE A 359 -0.62 10.98 17.57
CA ILE A 359 -0.74 9.60 17.07
C ILE A 359 0.62 8.88 17.21
N LEU A 360 1.72 9.50 16.76
CA LEU A 360 3.05 8.91 16.85
C LEU A 360 3.47 8.63 18.30
N ILE A 361 3.24 9.57 19.23
CA ILE A 361 3.53 9.40 20.66
C ILE A 361 2.69 8.26 21.24
N TYR A 362 1.40 8.18 20.90
CA TYR A 362 0.55 7.08 21.34
C TYR A 362 1.09 5.73 20.83
N PHE A 363 1.38 5.62 19.53
CA PHE A 363 1.91 4.40 18.93
C PHE A 363 3.29 4.03 19.48
N GLU A 364 4.15 5.00 19.77
CA GLU A 364 5.44 4.75 20.40
C GLU A 364 5.26 4.24 21.83
N SER A 365 4.41 4.89 22.63
CA SER A 365 4.18 4.50 24.02
C SER A 365 3.52 3.12 24.17
N ALA A 366 2.63 2.75 23.23
CA ALA A 366 1.87 1.51 23.30
C ALA A 366 2.56 0.35 22.56
N TYR A 367 3.30 0.62 21.47
CA TYR A 367 3.79 -0.40 20.54
C TYR A 367 5.27 -0.25 20.14
N ALA A 368 6.00 0.73 20.67
CA ALA A 368 7.43 0.97 20.36
C ALA A 368 7.73 1.02 18.85
N ILE A 369 6.88 1.73 18.11
CA ILE A 369 6.89 1.74 16.65
C ILE A 369 8.24 2.18 16.06
N ILE A 370 8.95 3.12 16.71
CA ILE A 370 10.26 3.60 16.28
C ILE A 370 11.30 2.48 16.35
N ALA A 371 11.35 1.72 17.45
CA ALA A 371 12.26 0.59 17.60
C ALA A 371 12.01 -0.49 16.53
N TYR A 372 10.74 -0.75 16.20
CA TYR A 372 10.38 -1.65 15.10
C TYR A 372 10.82 -1.11 13.74
N PHE A 373 10.64 0.19 13.46
CA PHE A 373 11.12 0.80 12.23
C PHE A 373 12.65 0.73 12.10
N GLU A 374 13.40 0.98 13.17
CA GLU A 374 14.85 0.83 13.19
C GLU A 374 15.29 -0.61 12.93
N PHE A 375 14.62 -1.58 13.56
CA PHE A 375 14.84 -3.00 13.31
C PHE A 375 14.58 -3.37 11.84
N ILE A 376 13.46 -2.91 11.28
CA ILE A 376 13.09 -3.13 9.89
C ILE A 376 14.11 -2.49 8.93
N LEU A 377 14.56 -1.27 9.21
CA LEU A 377 15.60 -0.59 8.42
C LEU A 377 16.95 -1.31 8.51
N HIS A 378 17.30 -1.84 9.68
CA HIS A 378 18.51 -2.64 9.86
C HIS A 378 18.44 -3.93 9.02
N ILE A 379 17.28 -4.61 9.01
CA ILE A 379 17.05 -5.76 8.15
C ILE A 379 17.16 -5.36 6.67
N ALA A 380 16.52 -4.27 6.24
CA ALA A 380 16.55 -3.82 4.86
C ALA A 380 17.97 -3.51 4.37
N ARG A 381 18.77 -2.80 5.18
CA ARG A 381 20.19 -2.53 4.87
C ARG A 381 21.06 -3.76 4.84
N SER A 382 20.66 -4.85 5.51
CA SER A 382 21.37 -6.12 5.46
C SER A 382 21.03 -6.97 4.23
N LEU A 383 19.98 -6.59 3.48
CA LEU A 383 19.51 -7.27 2.27
C LEU A 383 20.01 -6.63 0.96
N THR A 384 20.38 -5.34 0.99
CA THR A 384 21.10 -4.60 -0.06
C THR A 384 22.60 -4.73 0.12
#